data_AF-A0A0G0N840-F1
#
_entry.id   AF-A0A0G0N840-F1
#
_cell.length_a   1.000
_cell.length_b   1.000
_cell.length_c   1.000
_cell.angle_alpha   90.00
_cell.angle_beta   90.00
_cell.angle_gamma   90.00
#
_symmetry.space_group_name_H-M   'P 1'
#
loop_
_entity.id
_entity.type
_entity.pdbx_description
1 polymer ?
#
loop_
_entity_poly.entity_id
_entity_poly.type
_entity_poly.pdbx_seq_one_letter_code
_entity_poly.pdbx_strand_id
1 'polypeptide(L)'
;MSFLKRFLPGLIFSLGFLLFAGCGNSINKIVDSVNPAGDDQVEIIGSLNNYIDFMNEAQDQIDGSVTDNLTRYDEGVVAEKEEGDGFIFFMCTYNIFDEVKLTQLVLNPSNSLEDLERNSLIGKAQAFVDILAAIKSDCNDLAKYVSAEDYKDDQFVKSDELTTRMWANIDQYYALHQDLGDYLDTLFEKYEPAVDKGDPTSVALDNMNQVLELADKVTDLVEGYSSLTDFSEVQAGYDQMTTLIADHLGAAQPADLSTILLPTYTSFYNIADTYFMTDLKKTIRDYNSSDLEAVNSDVDSLISSYNSLVDSYNTALDVAETIWSNGL
;
A
#
# COMPACT_ATOMS: atom_id res chain seq x y z
N MET A 1 0.63 21.37 53.66
CA MET A 1 -0.62 20.97 52.96
C MET A 1 -0.21 20.28 51.68
N SER A 2 -0.18 18.96 51.71
CA SER A 2 0.08 18.10 50.56
C SER A 2 -1.21 17.93 49.77
N PHE A 3 -1.16 18.07 48.45
CA PHE A 3 -2.14 17.43 47.57
C PHE A 3 -1.39 16.48 46.65
N LEU A 4 -1.69 15.20 46.85
CA LEU A 4 -1.14 14.05 46.17
C LEU A 4 -2.26 13.45 45.29
N LYS A 5 -1.92 13.19 44.03
CA LYS A 5 -2.39 12.10 43.14
C LYS A 5 -3.89 11.95 42.80
N ARG A 6 -4.15 12.02 41.50
CA ARG A 6 -4.75 10.98 40.62
C ARG A 6 -4.24 11.34 39.20
N PHE A 7 -3.18 10.76 38.62
CA PHE A 7 -3.01 9.37 38.16
C PHE A 7 -4.33 8.66 37.90
N LEU A 8 -4.85 8.84 36.69
CA LEU A 8 -5.62 7.81 35.99
C LEU A 8 -4.72 7.28 34.85
N PRO A 9 -4.59 5.96 34.68
CA PRO A 9 -3.93 5.37 33.53
C PRO A 9 -4.89 5.52 32.35
N GLY A 10 -4.58 6.42 31.41
CA GLY A 10 -5.26 6.45 30.12
C GLY A 10 -4.87 5.19 29.37
N LEU A 11 -5.88 4.40 28.99
CA LEU A 11 -5.72 3.13 28.28
C LEU A 11 -4.80 3.33 27.06
N ILE A 12 -3.69 2.61 27.07
CA ILE A 12 -2.96 2.24 25.85
C ILE A 12 -3.89 1.24 25.14
N PHE A 13 -4.67 1.70 24.17
CA PHE A 13 -5.21 0.78 23.16
C PHE A 13 -4.08 0.55 22.16
N SER A 14 -3.22 -0.41 22.49
CA SER A 14 -2.33 -1.03 21.52
C SER A 14 -3.21 -1.92 20.63
N LEU A 15 -3.69 -1.40 19.50
CA LEU A 15 -4.07 -2.26 18.37
C LEU A 15 -2.80 -2.51 17.54
N GLY A 16 -1.82 -3.17 18.14
CA GLY A 16 -0.73 -3.77 17.39
C GLY A 16 -1.17 -5.15 16.94
N PHE A 17 -1.35 -5.32 15.63
CA PHE A 17 -0.99 -6.51 14.84
C PHE A 17 -1.55 -6.32 13.40
N LEU A 18 -0.72 -5.76 12.52
CA LEU A 18 -0.83 -5.98 11.08
C LEU A 18 0.19 -7.08 10.73
N LEU A 19 -0.32 -8.24 10.34
CA LEU A 19 0.49 -9.28 9.69
C LEU A 19 0.16 -9.17 8.21
N PHE A 20 0.99 -8.45 7.46
CA PHE A 20 0.93 -8.46 6.00
C PHE A 20 1.37 -9.83 5.51
N ALA A 21 0.39 -10.65 5.17
CA ALA A 21 0.56 -11.86 4.38
C ALA A 21 -0.04 -11.67 2.98
N GLY A 22 0.16 -10.47 2.40
CA GLY A 22 -0.13 -10.17 1.00
C GLY A 22 1.16 -9.84 0.28
N CYS A 23 1.65 -10.75 -0.56
CA CYS A 23 2.75 -10.43 -1.48
C CYS A 23 2.21 -9.49 -2.57
N GLY A 24 2.58 -8.20 -2.51
CA GLY A 24 2.52 -7.32 -3.69
C GLY A 24 1.36 -6.33 -3.78
N ASN A 25 0.92 -5.70 -2.68
CA ASN A 25 0.01 -4.55 -2.74
C ASN A 25 0.72 -3.22 -2.50
N SER A 26 0.22 -2.17 -3.17
CA SER A 26 0.64 -0.79 -2.96
C SER A 26 0.55 -0.48 -1.47
N ILE A 27 1.59 0.11 -0.90
CA ILE A 27 1.56 0.51 0.50
C ILE A 27 0.70 1.76 0.58
N ASN A 28 -0.50 1.57 1.11
CA ASN A 28 -1.52 2.60 1.17
C ASN A 28 -1.46 3.43 2.46
N LYS A 29 -0.45 3.21 3.30
CA LYS A 29 -0.24 3.96 4.53
C LYS A 29 0.49 5.27 4.24
N ILE A 30 -0.28 6.30 3.88
CA ILE A 30 0.17 7.69 3.96
C ILE A 30 -0.27 8.20 5.33
N VAL A 31 0.70 8.42 6.22
CA VAL A 31 0.44 9.14 7.47
C VAL A 31 0.89 10.57 7.22
N ASP A 32 -0.03 11.53 7.24
CA ASP A 32 0.35 12.94 7.21
C ASP A 32 0.40 13.47 8.65
N SER A 33 1.58 13.89 9.08
CA SER A 33 1.86 14.44 10.41
C SER A 33 1.35 15.87 10.53
N VAL A 34 0.05 16.06 10.65
CA VAL A 34 -0.46 17.44 10.56
C VAL A 34 -1.31 17.88 11.75
N ASN A 35 -1.38 17.06 12.80
CA ASN A 35 -1.68 17.55 14.16
C ASN A 35 -0.58 18.55 14.63
N PRO A 36 -0.64 19.27 15.78
CA PRO A 36 0.48 20.10 16.24
C PRO A 36 1.59 19.21 16.81
N ALA A 37 2.14 18.37 15.93
CA ALA A 37 3.38 17.66 16.05
C ALA A 37 4.51 18.68 16.16
N GLY A 38 5.57 18.35 16.90
CA GLY A 38 6.79 19.16 16.85
C GLY A 38 7.39 19.13 15.44
N ASP A 39 8.12 20.18 15.06
CA ASP A 39 8.80 20.28 13.76
C ASP A 39 9.56 18.99 13.38
N ASP A 40 10.21 18.34 14.36
CA ASP A 40 10.93 17.07 14.21
C ASP A 40 10.03 15.91 13.74
N GLN A 41 8.81 15.80 14.28
CA GLN A 41 7.88 14.72 13.93
C GLN A 41 7.27 14.94 12.54
N VAL A 42 7.06 16.19 12.14
CA VAL A 42 6.65 16.53 10.77
C VAL A 42 7.72 16.12 9.76
N GLU A 43 8.98 16.42 10.08
CA GLU A 43 10.11 16.04 9.23
C GLU A 43 10.25 14.51 9.11
N ILE A 44 10.07 13.78 10.21
CA ILE A 44 10.13 12.32 10.22
C ILE A 44 9.06 11.72 9.33
N ILE A 45 7.80 12.12 9.52
CA ILE A 45 6.68 11.52 8.81
C ILE A 45 6.70 11.86 7.32
N GLY A 46 7.00 13.11 6.97
CA GLY A 46 7.26 13.47 5.57
C GLY A 46 8.43 12.69 4.96
N SER A 47 9.47 12.38 5.76
CA SER A 47 10.54 11.50 5.31
C SER A 47 10.09 10.06 5.10
N LEU A 48 9.19 9.51 5.92
CA LEU A 48 8.67 8.15 5.76
C LEU A 48 7.73 8.06 4.54
N ASN A 49 6.89 9.06 4.30
CA ASN A 49 6.01 9.12 3.12
C ASN A 49 6.81 9.07 1.80
N ASN A 50 8.01 9.67 1.74
CA ASN A 50 8.88 9.54 0.56
C ASN A 50 9.26 8.07 0.23
N TYR A 51 9.34 7.18 1.23
CA TYR A 51 9.57 5.76 0.97
C TYR A 51 8.33 5.10 0.39
N ILE A 52 7.15 5.43 0.93
CA ILE A 52 5.86 4.94 0.43
C ILE A 52 5.67 5.34 -1.03
N ASP A 53 5.88 6.61 -1.37
CA ASP A 53 5.83 7.10 -2.76
C ASP A 53 6.76 6.32 -3.68
N PHE A 54 8.00 6.10 -3.23
CA PHE A 54 8.99 5.37 -4.02
C PHE A 54 8.61 3.89 -4.22
N MET A 55 8.09 3.25 -3.18
CA MET A 55 7.66 1.85 -3.24
C MET A 55 6.44 1.67 -4.12
N ASN A 56 5.46 2.56 -4.04
CA ASN A 56 4.26 2.52 -4.86
C ASN A 56 4.58 2.74 -6.35
N GLU A 57 5.40 3.74 -6.67
CA GLU A 57 5.83 3.97 -8.05
C GLU A 57 6.66 2.80 -8.59
N ALA A 58 7.51 2.18 -7.76
CA ALA A 58 8.25 0.99 -8.15
C ALA A 58 7.30 -0.20 -8.42
N GLN A 59 6.32 -0.40 -7.54
CA GLN A 59 5.34 -1.47 -7.67
C GLN A 59 4.53 -1.34 -8.96
N ASP A 60 4.00 -0.16 -9.26
CA ASP A 60 3.24 0.09 -10.49
C ASP A 60 4.03 -0.32 -11.74
N GLN A 61 5.36 -0.11 -11.74
CA GLN A 61 6.22 -0.50 -12.84
C GLN A 61 6.51 -2.01 -12.88
N ILE A 62 6.68 -2.65 -11.72
CA ILE A 62 6.89 -4.09 -11.64
C ILE A 62 5.63 -4.84 -12.07
N ASP A 63 4.49 -4.54 -11.44
CA ASP A 63 3.22 -5.23 -11.65
C ASP A 63 2.58 -4.86 -13.00
N GLY A 64 2.46 -3.56 -13.28
CA GLY A 64 1.73 -3.08 -14.45
C GLY A 64 2.50 -3.18 -15.78
N SER A 65 3.80 -3.48 -15.74
CA SER A 65 4.65 -3.43 -16.92
C SER A 65 5.63 -4.59 -17.01
N VAL A 66 6.45 -4.86 -16.00
CA VAL A 66 7.51 -5.89 -16.14
C VAL A 66 6.92 -7.31 -16.10
N THR A 67 6.18 -7.65 -15.06
CA THR A 67 5.59 -9.00 -14.89
C THR A 67 4.60 -9.30 -16.01
N ASP A 68 3.79 -8.31 -16.38
CA ASP A 68 2.78 -8.39 -17.44
C ASP A 68 3.40 -8.69 -18.82
N ASN A 69 4.48 -7.98 -19.17
CA ASN A 69 5.20 -8.22 -20.44
C ASN A 69 6.00 -9.54 -20.40
N LEU A 70 6.58 -9.88 -19.26
CA LEU A 70 7.36 -11.11 -19.09
C LEU A 70 6.48 -12.35 -19.21
N THR A 71 5.28 -12.32 -18.61
CA THR A 71 4.29 -13.40 -18.70
C THR A 71 3.86 -13.64 -20.15
N ARG A 72 3.47 -12.58 -20.87
CA ARG A 72 3.10 -12.67 -22.30
C ARG A 72 4.24 -13.20 -23.16
N TYR A 73 5.48 -12.84 -22.84
CA TYR A 73 6.65 -13.33 -23.54
C TYR A 73 6.89 -14.82 -23.29
N ASP A 74 6.85 -15.26 -22.03
CA ASP A 74 7.01 -16.67 -21.66
C ASP A 74 5.94 -17.55 -22.35
N GLU A 75 4.68 -17.09 -22.38
CA GLU A 75 3.60 -17.75 -23.13
C GLU A 75 3.92 -17.87 -24.63
N GLY A 76 4.42 -16.80 -25.24
CA GLY A 76 4.83 -16.80 -26.65
C GLY A 76 6.00 -17.75 -26.93
N VAL A 77 6.99 -17.81 -26.04
CA VAL A 77 8.14 -18.72 -26.15
C VAL A 77 7.68 -20.18 -26.03
N VAL A 78 6.77 -20.50 -25.12
CA VAL A 78 6.21 -21.85 -24.99
C VAL A 78 5.47 -22.24 -26.27
N ALA A 79 4.57 -21.39 -26.78
CA ALA A 79 3.84 -21.64 -28.02
C ALA A 79 4.78 -21.85 -29.22
N GLU A 80 5.85 -21.04 -29.35
CA GLU A 80 6.83 -21.21 -30.42
C GLU A 80 7.62 -22.51 -30.29
N LYS A 81 8.02 -22.90 -29.07
CA LYS A 81 8.75 -24.16 -28.82
C LYS A 81 7.88 -25.41 -29.08
N GLU A 82 6.59 -25.34 -28.80
CA GLU A 82 5.67 -26.49 -28.89
C GLU A 82 4.95 -26.60 -30.24
N GLU A 83 4.47 -25.49 -30.79
CA GLU A 83 3.58 -25.42 -31.95
C GLU A 83 4.22 -24.72 -33.17
N GLY A 84 5.25 -23.90 -32.94
CA GLY A 84 5.97 -23.17 -33.99
C GLY A 84 5.19 -22.00 -34.60
N ASP A 85 4.22 -21.47 -33.86
CA ASP A 85 3.39 -20.32 -34.23
C ASP A 85 3.32 -19.25 -33.13
N GLY A 86 4.28 -19.27 -32.21
CA GLY A 86 4.32 -18.35 -31.08
C GLY A 86 4.68 -16.93 -31.51
N PHE A 87 3.97 -15.96 -30.96
CA PHE A 87 4.29 -14.55 -31.18
C PHE A 87 5.41 -14.09 -30.24
N ILE A 88 6.64 -14.07 -30.75
CA ILE A 88 7.81 -13.65 -29.97
C ILE A 88 7.96 -12.13 -29.99
N PHE A 89 7.56 -11.50 -28.90
CA PHE A 89 7.69 -10.07 -28.69
C PHE A 89 7.93 -9.77 -27.21
N PHE A 90 8.87 -8.86 -26.93
CA PHE A 90 9.10 -8.33 -25.60
C PHE A 90 9.53 -6.87 -25.72
N MET A 91 8.98 -6.03 -24.85
CA MET A 91 9.35 -4.63 -24.73
C MET A 91 9.57 -4.32 -23.25
N CYS A 92 10.66 -3.61 -22.94
CA CYS A 92 10.88 -3.10 -21.60
C CYS A 92 10.25 -1.71 -21.48
N THR A 93 9.17 -1.58 -20.71
CA THR A 93 8.48 -0.31 -20.43
C THR A 93 8.77 0.25 -19.04
N TYR A 94 9.72 -0.33 -18.31
CA TYR A 94 10.08 0.08 -16.95
C TYR A 94 10.49 1.56 -16.89
N ASN A 95 9.70 2.36 -16.18
CA ASN A 95 9.98 3.78 -15.99
C ASN A 95 9.31 4.33 -14.71
N ILE A 96 10.09 4.46 -13.63
CA ILE A 96 9.67 5.16 -12.41
C ILE A 96 9.63 6.67 -12.67
N PHE A 97 8.47 7.29 -12.47
CA PHE A 97 8.34 8.75 -12.51
C PHE A 97 9.22 9.40 -11.43
N ASP A 98 9.96 10.45 -11.80
CA ASP A 98 10.86 11.16 -10.88
C ASP A 98 11.91 10.25 -10.16
N GLU A 99 12.32 9.12 -10.76
CA GLU A 99 13.23 8.10 -10.19
C GLU A 99 14.44 8.71 -9.45
N VAL A 100 15.10 9.71 -10.05
CA VAL A 100 16.27 10.38 -9.45
C VAL A 100 15.92 11.11 -8.16
N LYS A 101 14.79 11.82 -8.15
CA LYS A 101 14.31 12.58 -6.99
C LYS A 101 13.89 11.63 -5.88
N LEU A 102 13.07 10.62 -6.19
CA LEU A 102 12.62 9.62 -5.21
C LEU A 102 13.80 8.87 -4.59
N THR A 103 14.75 8.41 -5.42
CA THR A 103 16.00 7.78 -4.94
C THR A 103 16.79 8.70 -4.01
N GLN A 104 16.89 10.00 -4.33
CA GLN A 104 17.56 10.95 -3.44
C GLN A 104 16.84 11.12 -2.11
N LEU A 105 15.50 11.17 -2.10
CA LEU A 105 14.71 11.33 -0.88
C LEU A 105 14.87 10.13 0.06
N VAL A 106 14.74 8.90 -0.46
CA VAL A 106 14.84 7.67 0.36
C VAL A 106 16.27 7.32 0.81
N LEU A 107 17.29 7.87 0.14
CA LEU A 107 18.69 7.73 0.58
C LEU A 107 19.16 8.87 1.48
N ASN A 108 18.33 9.90 1.68
CA ASN A 108 18.59 11.01 2.60
C ASN A 108 17.40 11.25 3.54
N PRO A 109 17.04 10.25 4.38
CA PRO A 109 15.97 10.40 5.37
C PRO A 109 16.23 11.53 6.38
N SER A 110 15.15 11.96 7.05
CA SER A 110 15.16 13.02 8.05
C SER A 110 16.26 12.86 9.11
N ASN A 111 16.89 13.98 9.50
CA ASN A 111 17.87 13.99 10.58
C ASN A 111 17.22 13.91 11.98
N SER A 112 15.90 14.06 12.05
CA SER A 112 15.10 13.96 13.27
C SER A 112 14.84 12.49 13.67
N LEU A 113 15.08 11.54 12.78
CA LEU A 113 15.12 10.10 13.09
C LEU A 113 16.34 9.72 13.93
N GLU A 114 16.21 8.68 14.76
CA GLU A 114 17.35 8.14 15.49
C GLU A 114 18.39 7.54 14.52
N ASP A 115 19.66 7.61 14.89
CA ASP A 115 20.77 7.16 14.03
C ASP A 115 20.61 5.70 13.56
N LEU A 116 20.13 4.81 14.44
CA LEU A 116 19.92 3.41 14.08
C LEU A 116 18.78 3.25 13.07
N GLU A 117 17.70 4.01 13.22
CA GLU A 117 16.53 3.94 12.33
C GLU A 117 16.87 4.50 10.96
N ARG A 118 17.56 5.64 10.95
CA ARG A 118 18.05 6.26 9.73
C ARG A 118 18.99 5.33 8.95
N ASN A 119 19.93 4.68 9.64
CA ASN A 119 20.84 3.74 8.99
C ASN A 119 20.12 2.48 8.48
N SER A 120 19.13 1.97 9.20
CA SER A 120 18.29 0.85 8.76
C SER A 120 17.50 1.18 7.50
N LEU A 121 16.85 2.36 7.47
CA LEU A 121 16.11 2.84 6.31
C LEU A 121 17.01 2.99 5.07
N ILE A 122 18.17 3.63 5.22
CA ILE A 122 19.13 3.77 4.12
C ILE A 122 19.57 2.40 3.60
N GLY A 123 19.88 1.45 4.50
CA GLY A 123 20.28 0.10 4.11
C GLY A 123 19.22 -0.65 3.32
N LYS A 124 17.96 -0.60 3.78
CA LYS A 124 16.82 -1.23 3.11
C LYS A 124 16.52 -0.56 1.76
N ALA A 125 16.48 0.77 1.72
CA ALA A 125 16.28 1.50 0.46
C ALA A 125 17.40 1.25 -0.54
N GLN A 126 18.66 1.13 -0.11
CA GLN A 126 19.75 0.79 -1.03
C GLN A 126 19.56 -0.60 -1.65
N ALA A 127 19.18 -1.60 -0.85
CA ALA A 127 18.88 -2.94 -1.38
C ALA A 127 17.70 -2.91 -2.37
N PHE A 128 16.68 -2.10 -2.08
CA PHE A 128 15.52 -1.88 -2.94
C PHE A 128 15.89 -1.20 -4.28
N VAL A 129 16.71 -0.15 -4.24
CA VAL A 129 17.25 0.52 -5.43
C VAL A 129 18.10 -0.45 -6.27
N ASP A 130 18.95 -1.25 -5.62
CA ASP A 130 19.82 -2.20 -6.30
C ASP A 130 19.04 -3.30 -7.04
N ILE A 131 17.98 -3.84 -6.42
CA ILE A 131 17.15 -4.87 -7.08
C ILE A 131 16.36 -4.31 -8.25
N LEU A 132 15.83 -3.09 -8.13
CA LEU A 132 15.14 -2.40 -9.23
C LEU A 132 16.08 -2.13 -10.41
N ALA A 133 17.31 -1.72 -10.14
CA ALA A 133 18.33 -1.55 -11.17
C ALA A 133 18.68 -2.87 -11.89
N ALA A 134 18.73 -3.99 -11.16
CA ALA A 134 18.96 -5.31 -11.73
C ALA A 134 17.80 -5.74 -12.65
N ILE A 135 16.55 -5.58 -12.21
CA ILE A 135 15.35 -5.87 -13.01
C ILE A 135 15.34 -5.02 -14.29
N LYS A 136 15.56 -3.70 -14.16
CA LYS A 136 15.63 -2.78 -15.31
C LYS A 136 16.72 -3.18 -16.30
N SER A 137 17.88 -3.62 -15.82
CA SER A 137 18.98 -4.08 -16.68
C SER A 137 18.58 -5.32 -17.47
N ASP A 138 18.06 -6.34 -16.79
CA ASP A 138 17.68 -7.61 -17.42
C ASP A 138 16.52 -7.42 -18.41
N CYS A 139 15.52 -6.62 -18.03
CA CYS A 139 14.41 -6.22 -18.90
C CYS A 139 14.90 -5.55 -20.19
N ASN A 140 15.85 -4.61 -20.11
CA ASN A 140 16.44 -3.97 -21.29
C ASN A 140 17.25 -4.96 -22.14
N ASP A 141 17.96 -5.90 -21.53
CA ASP A 141 18.76 -6.88 -22.27
C ASP A 141 17.88 -7.93 -22.97
N LEU A 142 16.76 -8.34 -22.37
CA LEU A 142 15.75 -9.18 -23.02
C LEU A 142 15.11 -8.46 -24.21
N ALA A 143 14.73 -7.19 -24.05
CA ALA A 143 14.16 -6.40 -25.15
C ALA A 143 15.12 -6.28 -26.34
N LYS A 144 16.42 -6.06 -26.09
CA LYS A 144 17.45 -6.04 -27.15
C LYS A 144 17.59 -7.39 -27.82
N TYR A 145 17.67 -8.47 -27.05
CA TYR A 145 17.80 -9.84 -27.54
C TYR A 145 16.63 -10.24 -28.45
N VAL A 146 15.40 -9.95 -28.02
CA VAL A 146 14.19 -10.23 -28.81
C VAL A 146 14.15 -9.36 -30.07
N SER A 147 14.47 -8.07 -29.97
CA SER A 147 14.48 -7.15 -31.12
C SER A 147 15.53 -7.52 -32.17
N ALA A 148 16.64 -8.14 -31.76
CA ALA A 148 17.68 -8.63 -32.66
C ALA A 148 17.33 -9.99 -33.30
N GLU A 149 16.24 -10.63 -32.86
CA GLU A 149 15.88 -12.00 -33.21
C GLU A 149 16.95 -13.06 -32.86
N ASP A 150 17.83 -12.75 -31.89
CA ASP A 150 18.94 -13.63 -31.47
C ASP A 150 18.43 -15.02 -31.00
N TYR A 151 17.18 -15.11 -30.57
CA TYR A 151 16.52 -16.36 -30.18
C TYR A 151 16.44 -17.41 -31.29
N LYS A 152 16.49 -16.97 -32.56
CA LYS A 152 16.53 -17.89 -33.71
C LYS A 152 17.88 -18.57 -33.85
N ASP A 153 18.94 -17.92 -33.40
CA ASP A 153 20.32 -18.40 -33.53
C ASP A 153 20.72 -19.29 -32.35
N ASP A 154 20.30 -18.95 -31.13
CA ASP A 154 20.66 -19.66 -29.90
C ASP A 154 19.55 -20.59 -29.38
N GLN A 155 18.45 -20.72 -30.11
CA GLN A 155 17.30 -21.56 -29.75
C GLN A 155 16.76 -21.26 -28.34
N PHE A 156 16.63 -19.98 -28.00
CA PHE A 156 16.11 -19.48 -26.72
C PHE A 156 17.00 -19.73 -25.49
N VAL A 157 18.27 -20.12 -25.66
CA VAL A 157 19.15 -20.34 -24.51
C VAL A 157 19.31 -19.07 -23.67
N LYS A 158 19.59 -17.93 -24.29
CA LYS A 158 19.73 -16.66 -23.57
C LYS A 158 18.38 -16.11 -23.09
N SER A 159 17.28 -16.41 -23.78
CA SER A 159 15.92 -16.14 -23.30
C SER A 159 15.72 -16.78 -21.92
N ASP A 160 15.92 -18.10 -21.84
CA ASP A 160 15.67 -18.88 -20.62
C ASP A 160 16.56 -18.39 -19.46
N GLU A 161 17.82 -18.00 -19.74
CA GLU A 161 18.72 -17.40 -18.75
C GLU A 161 18.23 -16.04 -18.25
N LEU A 162 17.75 -15.17 -19.13
CA LEU A 162 17.26 -13.83 -18.80
C LEU A 162 15.94 -13.89 -18.02
N THR A 163 14.96 -14.65 -18.50
CA THR A 163 13.64 -14.74 -17.86
C THR A 163 13.73 -15.40 -16.49
N THR A 164 14.53 -16.46 -16.33
CA THR A 164 14.79 -17.08 -15.02
C THR A 164 15.38 -16.08 -14.03
N ARG A 165 16.35 -15.27 -14.48
CA ARG A 165 16.97 -14.26 -13.61
C ARG A 165 16.01 -13.12 -13.27
N MET A 166 15.20 -12.68 -14.23
CA MET A 166 14.17 -11.66 -14.00
C MET A 166 13.15 -12.12 -12.97
N TRP A 167 12.59 -13.32 -13.10
CA TRP A 167 11.65 -13.86 -12.12
C TRP A 167 12.27 -13.98 -10.72
N ALA A 168 13.52 -14.45 -10.62
CA ALA A 168 14.23 -14.49 -9.34
C ALA A 168 14.45 -13.08 -8.73
N ASN A 169 14.73 -12.07 -9.57
CA ASN A 169 14.86 -10.69 -9.11
C ASN A 169 13.50 -10.09 -8.70
N ILE A 170 12.42 -10.44 -9.38
CA ILE A 170 11.04 -10.03 -9.03
C ILE A 170 10.64 -10.64 -7.68
N ASP A 171 10.93 -11.92 -7.45
CA ASP A 171 10.69 -12.56 -6.14
C ASP A 171 11.46 -11.83 -5.02
N GLN A 172 12.73 -11.49 -5.28
CA GLN A 172 13.54 -10.73 -4.34
C GLN A 172 13.02 -9.31 -4.13
N TYR A 173 12.49 -8.66 -5.18
CA TYR A 173 11.84 -7.37 -5.09
C TYR A 173 10.66 -7.41 -4.12
N TYR A 174 9.74 -8.38 -4.25
CA TYR A 174 8.59 -8.47 -3.34
C TYR A 174 9.02 -8.74 -1.89
N ALA A 175 10.06 -9.55 -1.68
CA ALA A 175 10.60 -9.78 -0.34
C ALA A 175 11.19 -8.50 0.28
N LEU A 176 11.91 -7.69 -0.50
CA LEU A 176 12.45 -6.41 -0.05
C LEU A 176 11.36 -5.35 0.13
N HIS A 177 10.34 -5.36 -0.72
CA HIS A 177 9.17 -4.50 -0.61
C HIS A 177 8.47 -4.74 0.73
N GLN A 178 8.17 -6.00 1.06
CA GLN A 178 7.57 -6.37 2.34
C GLN A 178 8.45 -5.98 3.53
N ASP A 179 9.74 -6.33 3.50
CA ASP A 179 10.67 -6.03 4.60
C ASP A 179 10.87 -4.52 4.84
N LEU A 180 10.75 -3.68 3.80
CA LEU A 180 10.77 -2.23 3.96
C LEU A 180 9.41 -1.72 4.46
N GLY A 181 8.29 -2.21 3.93
CA GLY A 181 6.94 -1.84 4.36
C GLY A 181 6.71 -2.10 5.85
N ASP A 182 6.99 -3.32 6.33
CA ASP A 182 6.88 -3.70 7.74
C ASP A 182 7.72 -2.79 8.66
N TYR A 183 8.87 -2.33 8.16
CA TYR A 183 9.73 -1.44 8.92
C TYR A 183 9.21 0.00 8.94
N LEU A 184 8.66 0.49 7.83
CA LEU A 184 7.97 1.77 7.77
C LEU A 184 6.77 1.77 8.71
N ASP A 185 6.00 0.69 8.78
CA ASP A 185 4.89 0.56 9.72
C ASP A 185 5.31 0.73 11.17
N THR A 186 6.39 0.04 11.55
CA THR A 186 6.96 0.17 12.90
C THR A 186 7.34 1.62 13.22
N LEU A 187 7.87 2.35 12.23
CA LEU A 187 8.27 3.75 12.40
C LEU A 187 7.06 4.69 12.41
N PHE A 188 6.08 4.47 11.55
CA PHE A 188 4.82 5.22 11.58
C PHE A 188 4.13 5.04 12.93
N GLU A 189 3.97 3.82 13.44
CA GLU A 189 3.40 3.58 14.79
C GLU A 189 4.17 4.31 15.90
N LYS A 190 5.51 4.39 15.77
CA LYS A 190 6.36 5.08 16.74
C LYS A 190 6.20 6.61 16.68
N TYR A 191 6.04 7.15 15.48
CA TYR A 191 6.10 8.59 15.20
C TYR A 191 4.77 9.20 14.79
N GLU A 192 3.68 8.45 14.77
CA GLU A 192 2.34 8.98 14.50
C GLU A 192 1.93 9.94 15.63
N PRO A 193 1.42 11.15 15.28
CA PRO A 193 0.97 12.08 16.29
C PRO A 193 -0.19 11.50 17.08
N ALA A 194 -0.12 11.60 18.41
CA ALA A 194 -1.28 11.31 19.24
C ALA A 194 -2.45 12.18 18.80
N VAL A 195 -3.64 11.59 18.70
CA VAL A 195 -4.86 12.30 18.32
C VAL A 195 -5.14 13.45 19.28
N ASP A 196 -5.24 14.67 18.76
CA ASP A 196 -5.66 15.82 19.57
C ASP A 196 -7.19 15.79 19.66
N LYS A 197 -7.70 15.22 20.75
CA LYS A 197 -9.14 15.14 21.00
C LYS A 197 -9.80 16.52 21.17
N GLY A 198 -9.02 17.60 21.28
CA GLY A 198 -9.50 18.98 21.27
C GLY A 198 -9.68 19.58 19.88
N ASP A 199 -9.12 18.95 18.83
CA ASP A 199 -9.22 19.40 17.45
C ASP A 199 -10.19 18.50 16.64
N PRO A 200 -11.33 19.02 16.18
CA PRO A 200 -12.28 18.29 15.35
C PRO A 200 -11.66 17.70 14.07
N THR A 201 -10.66 18.36 13.49
CA THR A 201 -9.94 17.90 12.29
C THR A 201 -9.13 16.66 12.61
N SER A 202 -8.33 16.69 13.68
CA SER A 202 -7.59 15.53 14.18
C SER A 202 -8.50 14.34 14.49
N VAL A 203 -9.64 14.56 15.17
CA VAL A 203 -10.60 13.48 15.46
C VAL A 203 -11.24 12.93 14.18
N ALA A 204 -11.53 13.76 13.19
CA ALA A 204 -12.08 13.31 11.91
C ALA A 204 -11.14 12.35 11.18
N LEU A 205 -9.86 12.71 11.10
CA LEU A 205 -8.84 11.89 10.45
C LEU A 205 -8.59 10.58 11.20
N ASP A 206 -8.55 10.61 12.54
CA ASP A 206 -8.48 9.40 13.38
C ASP A 206 -9.65 8.45 13.10
N ASN A 207 -10.87 8.98 13.06
CA ASN A 207 -12.06 8.19 12.73
C ASN A 207 -11.96 7.53 11.34
N MET A 208 -11.48 8.28 10.33
CA MET A 208 -11.30 7.75 8.97
C MET A 208 -10.20 6.69 8.92
N ASN A 209 -9.07 6.91 9.62
CA ASN A 209 -7.95 5.98 9.68
C ASN A 209 -8.37 4.64 10.28
N GLN A 210 -9.15 4.63 11.37
CA GLN A 210 -9.66 3.39 11.97
C GLN A 210 -10.52 2.55 11.00
N VAL A 211 -11.27 3.19 10.10
CA VAL A 211 -12.01 2.49 9.05
C VAL A 211 -11.05 1.95 8.00
N LEU A 212 -10.04 2.74 7.62
CA LEU A 212 -9.05 2.36 6.63
C LEU A 212 -8.20 1.16 7.08
N GLU A 213 -7.73 1.16 8.33
CA GLU A 213 -6.99 0.03 8.93
C GLU A 213 -7.81 -1.27 8.92
N LEU A 214 -9.11 -1.17 9.18
CA LEU A 214 -9.98 -2.33 9.15
C LEU A 214 -10.28 -2.78 7.71
N ALA A 215 -10.42 -1.84 6.77
CA ALA A 215 -10.60 -2.10 5.35
C ALA A 215 -9.36 -2.80 4.74
N ASP A 216 -8.17 -2.32 5.07
CA ASP A 216 -6.89 -2.93 4.70
C ASP A 216 -6.81 -4.39 5.16
N LYS A 217 -7.00 -4.60 6.48
CA LYS A 217 -6.98 -5.94 7.08
C LYS A 217 -7.95 -6.93 6.42
N VAL A 218 -9.18 -6.51 6.11
CA VAL A 218 -10.15 -7.43 5.47
C VAL A 218 -9.82 -7.68 4.00
N THR A 219 -9.21 -6.71 3.31
CA THR A 219 -8.76 -6.87 1.92
C THR A 219 -7.65 -7.91 1.85
N ASP A 220 -6.63 -7.80 2.72
CA ASP A 220 -5.55 -8.78 2.86
C ASP A 220 -6.06 -10.21 3.12
N LEU A 221 -7.02 -10.35 4.04
CA LEU A 221 -7.63 -11.66 4.32
C LEU A 221 -8.33 -12.23 3.09
N VAL A 222 -9.05 -11.40 2.34
CA VAL A 222 -9.82 -11.80 1.17
C VAL A 222 -8.91 -12.16 0.00
N GLU A 223 -7.79 -11.49 -0.21
CA GLU A 223 -6.82 -11.87 -1.25
C GLU A 223 -6.25 -13.27 -1.01
N GLY A 224 -6.03 -13.61 0.26
CA GLY A 224 -5.63 -14.95 0.70
C GLY A 224 -6.72 -16.02 0.66
N TYR A 225 -7.92 -15.76 0.10
CA TYR A 225 -9.11 -16.62 0.28
C TYR A 225 -8.91 -18.08 -0.11
N SER A 226 -8.05 -18.36 -1.09
CA SER A 226 -7.75 -19.73 -1.54
C SER A 226 -7.10 -20.59 -0.46
N SER A 227 -6.46 -19.96 0.53
CA SER A 227 -5.83 -20.60 1.68
C SER A 227 -6.73 -20.64 2.92
N LEU A 228 -7.85 -19.92 2.92
CA LEU A 228 -8.76 -19.82 4.05
C LEU A 228 -9.65 -21.05 4.19
N THR A 229 -9.80 -21.52 5.44
CA THR A 229 -10.73 -22.61 5.78
C THR A 229 -12.18 -22.15 5.90
N ASP A 230 -12.40 -20.87 6.23
CA ASP A 230 -13.70 -20.20 6.26
C ASP A 230 -13.53 -18.66 6.22
N PHE A 231 -14.64 -17.93 6.11
CA PHE A 231 -14.70 -16.46 6.09
C PHE A 231 -15.11 -15.84 7.43
N SER A 232 -14.91 -16.53 8.56
CA SER A 232 -15.36 -16.01 9.86
C SER A 232 -14.65 -14.73 10.28
N GLU A 233 -13.35 -14.61 10.02
CA GLU A 233 -12.58 -13.39 10.30
C GLU A 233 -12.97 -12.23 9.37
N VAL A 234 -13.21 -12.52 8.09
CA VAL A 234 -13.70 -11.54 7.10
C VAL A 234 -15.08 -11.02 7.51
N GLN A 235 -15.99 -11.92 7.92
CA GLN A 235 -17.33 -11.55 8.42
C GLN A 235 -17.24 -10.70 9.69
N ALA A 236 -16.35 -11.04 10.63
CA ALA A 236 -16.15 -10.25 11.84
C ALA A 236 -15.64 -8.83 11.51
N GLY A 237 -14.73 -8.70 10.54
CA GLY A 237 -14.27 -7.41 10.03
C GLY A 237 -15.39 -6.59 9.40
N TYR A 238 -16.24 -7.21 8.56
CA TYR A 238 -17.43 -6.59 7.99
C TYR A 238 -18.39 -6.06 9.08
N ASP A 239 -18.67 -6.85 10.11
CA ASP A 239 -19.57 -6.47 11.20
C ASP A 239 -18.99 -5.31 12.03
N GLN A 240 -17.69 -5.35 12.30
CA GLN A 240 -16.99 -4.29 13.02
C GLN A 240 -16.98 -2.98 12.22
N MET A 241 -16.74 -3.05 10.91
CA MET A 241 -16.73 -1.88 10.03
C MET A 241 -18.11 -1.25 9.89
N THR A 242 -19.16 -2.07 9.80
CA THR A 242 -20.56 -1.60 9.83
C THR A 242 -20.84 -0.75 11.08
N THR A 243 -20.36 -1.23 12.23
CA THR A 243 -20.52 -0.51 13.51
C THR A 243 -19.74 0.80 13.51
N LEU A 244 -18.47 0.74 13.08
CA LEU A 244 -17.56 1.87 13.07
C LEU A 244 -18.05 3.01 12.16
N ILE A 245 -18.47 2.67 10.94
CA ILE A 245 -19.05 3.62 9.97
C ILE A 245 -20.31 4.28 10.56
N ALA A 246 -21.20 3.50 11.17
CA ALA A 246 -22.43 4.02 11.76
C ALA A 246 -22.16 4.96 12.94
N ASP A 247 -21.17 4.64 13.78
CA ASP A 247 -20.78 5.49 14.91
C ASP A 247 -20.21 6.83 14.41
N HIS A 248 -19.32 6.80 13.42
CA HIS A 248 -18.62 7.97 12.87
C HIS A 248 -19.49 8.91 12.01
N LEU A 249 -20.51 8.38 11.34
CA LEU A 249 -21.54 9.18 10.65
C LEU A 249 -22.66 9.65 11.60
N GLY A 250 -22.80 9.01 12.75
CA GLY A 250 -23.84 9.28 13.74
C GLY A 250 -23.38 10.23 14.85
N ALA A 251 -23.46 9.75 16.08
CA ALA A 251 -23.18 10.56 17.28
C ALA A 251 -21.70 10.87 17.50
N ALA A 252 -20.78 10.20 16.79
CA ALA A 252 -19.34 10.40 16.91
C ALA A 252 -18.73 11.26 15.79
N GLN A 253 -19.55 11.83 14.89
CA GLN A 253 -19.05 12.87 13.99
C GLN A 253 -18.46 14.02 14.83
N PRO A 254 -17.24 14.50 14.53
CA PRO A 254 -16.65 15.60 15.26
C PRO A 254 -17.54 16.84 15.21
N ALA A 255 -17.91 17.35 16.39
CA ALA A 255 -18.60 18.64 16.50
C ALA A 255 -17.70 19.74 15.94
N ASP A 256 -18.29 20.73 15.28
CA ASP A 256 -17.56 21.89 14.73
C ASP A 256 -16.51 21.52 13.67
N LEU A 257 -16.66 20.37 12.99
CA LEU A 257 -15.84 20.02 11.83
C LEU A 257 -15.90 21.13 10.77
N SER A 258 -14.74 21.57 10.30
CA SER A 258 -14.61 22.64 9.31
C SER A 258 -15.49 22.37 8.08
N THR A 259 -16.15 23.41 7.57
CA THR A 259 -16.96 23.31 6.35
C THR A 259 -16.16 22.94 5.10
N ILE A 260 -14.82 23.05 5.18
CA ILE A 260 -13.91 22.69 4.10
C ILE A 260 -13.55 21.19 4.17
N LEU A 261 -13.43 20.60 5.36
CA LEU A 261 -13.14 19.17 5.57
C LEU A 261 -14.40 18.30 5.54
N LEU A 262 -15.55 18.84 5.94
CA LEU A 262 -16.81 18.09 5.97
C LEU A 262 -17.16 17.37 4.63
N PRO A 263 -16.95 17.98 3.44
CA PRO A 263 -17.21 17.30 2.17
C PRO A 263 -16.32 16.06 1.94
N THR A 264 -15.02 16.13 2.26
CA THR A 264 -14.10 14.99 2.06
C THR A 264 -14.36 13.90 3.09
N TYR A 265 -14.63 14.27 4.34
CA TYR A 265 -15.09 13.33 5.37
C TYR A 265 -16.36 12.58 4.92
N THR A 266 -17.37 13.32 4.44
CA THR A 266 -18.62 12.71 3.94
C THR A 266 -18.38 11.82 2.73
N SER A 267 -17.51 12.24 1.81
CA SER A 267 -17.15 11.47 0.62
C SER A 267 -16.49 10.15 0.99
N PHE A 268 -15.54 10.16 1.93
CA PHE A 268 -14.85 8.97 2.42
C PHE A 268 -15.85 7.94 2.95
N TYR A 269 -16.75 8.35 3.85
CA TYR A 269 -17.74 7.44 4.40
C TYR A 269 -18.79 6.99 3.38
N ASN A 270 -19.10 7.81 2.38
CA ASN A 270 -19.95 7.38 1.27
C ASN A 270 -19.25 6.27 0.45
N ILE A 271 -17.94 6.38 0.23
CA ILE A 271 -17.17 5.33 -0.44
C ILE A 271 -17.13 4.07 0.42
N ALA A 272 -16.89 4.21 1.72
CA ALA A 272 -16.82 3.10 2.66
C ALA A 272 -18.14 2.32 2.68
N ASP A 273 -19.26 3.01 2.92
CA ASP A 273 -20.58 2.38 3.07
C ASP A 273 -21.17 1.90 1.74
N THR A 274 -20.98 2.66 0.65
CA THR A 274 -21.66 2.35 -0.62
C THR A 274 -20.87 1.38 -1.48
N TYR A 275 -19.54 1.55 -1.58
CA TYR A 275 -18.72 0.77 -2.49
C TYR A 275 -18.01 -0.37 -1.76
N PHE A 276 -17.11 -0.02 -0.84
CA PHE A 276 -16.27 -1.02 -0.17
C PHE A 276 -17.09 -2.06 0.60
N MET A 277 -18.06 -1.62 1.40
CA MET A 277 -18.96 -2.52 2.14
C MET A 277 -19.86 -3.36 1.23
N THR A 278 -20.24 -2.84 0.05
CA THR A 278 -21.03 -3.61 -0.92
C THR A 278 -20.20 -4.71 -1.54
N ASP A 279 -18.97 -4.41 -1.96
CA ASP A 279 -18.06 -5.38 -2.58
C ASP A 279 -17.61 -6.44 -1.57
N LEU A 280 -17.32 -6.03 -0.33
CA LEU A 280 -16.98 -6.97 0.74
C LEU A 280 -18.13 -7.93 1.04
N LYS A 281 -19.37 -7.41 1.12
CA LYS A 281 -20.56 -8.24 1.32
C LYS A 281 -20.79 -9.22 0.16
N LYS A 282 -20.53 -8.77 -1.07
CA LYS A 282 -20.65 -9.60 -2.27
C LYS A 282 -19.62 -10.74 -2.25
N THR A 283 -18.37 -10.42 -1.96
CA THR A 283 -17.27 -11.38 -1.78
C THR A 283 -17.64 -12.44 -0.73
N ILE A 284 -18.09 -12.02 0.46
CA ILE A 284 -18.51 -12.94 1.52
C ILE A 284 -19.66 -13.84 1.05
N ARG A 285 -20.65 -13.30 0.33
CA ARG A 285 -21.78 -14.07 -0.20
C ARG A 285 -21.31 -15.13 -1.20
N ASP A 286 -20.44 -14.75 -2.13
CA ASP A 286 -20.02 -15.60 -3.24
C ASP A 286 -19.02 -16.67 -2.77
N TYR A 287 -18.20 -16.38 -1.76
CA TYR A 287 -17.43 -17.40 -1.06
C TYR A 287 -18.35 -18.43 -0.37
N ASN A 288 -19.36 -17.97 0.37
CA ASN A 288 -20.30 -18.84 1.08
C ASN A 288 -21.18 -19.67 0.13
N SER A 289 -21.38 -19.23 -1.11
CA SER A 289 -22.07 -20.01 -2.16
C SER A 289 -21.14 -20.97 -2.90
N SER A 290 -19.84 -20.97 -2.58
CA SER A 290 -18.77 -21.73 -3.26
C SER A 290 -18.56 -21.35 -4.73
N ASP A 291 -18.89 -20.11 -5.10
CA ASP A 291 -18.68 -19.57 -6.45
C ASP A 291 -17.30 -18.88 -6.53
N LEU A 292 -16.23 -19.69 -6.62
CA LEU A 292 -14.86 -19.18 -6.55
C LEU A 292 -14.45 -18.30 -7.75
N GLU A 293 -15.06 -18.52 -8.92
CA GLU A 293 -14.85 -17.65 -10.08
C GLU A 293 -15.43 -16.25 -9.82
N ALA A 294 -16.61 -16.17 -9.20
CA ALA A 294 -17.20 -14.91 -8.78
C ALA A 294 -16.36 -14.23 -7.67
N VAL A 295 -15.85 -15.00 -6.71
CA VAL A 295 -14.97 -14.48 -5.65
C VAL A 295 -13.76 -13.76 -6.26
N ASN A 296 -13.11 -14.34 -7.27
CA ASN A 296 -11.96 -13.71 -7.89
C ASN A 296 -12.28 -12.31 -8.46
N SER A 297 -13.38 -12.19 -9.20
CA SER A 297 -13.84 -10.89 -9.73
C SER A 297 -14.28 -9.92 -8.63
N ASP A 298 -14.78 -10.44 -7.51
CA ASP A 298 -15.20 -9.64 -6.37
C ASP A 298 -14.02 -9.09 -5.59
N VAL A 299 -12.93 -9.87 -5.44
CA VAL A 299 -11.67 -9.42 -4.86
C VAL A 299 -11.11 -8.23 -5.65
N ASP A 300 -11.07 -8.32 -6.99
CA ASP A 300 -10.60 -7.20 -7.83
C ASP A 300 -11.43 -5.92 -7.61
N SER A 301 -12.76 -6.08 -7.46
CA SER A 301 -13.67 -4.96 -7.19
C SER A 301 -13.44 -4.38 -5.79
N LEU A 302 -13.23 -5.24 -4.79
CA LEU A 302 -12.95 -4.87 -3.42
C LEU A 302 -11.64 -4.06 -3.32
N ILE A 303 -10.57 -4.52 -3.99
CA ILE A 303 -9.28 -3.83 -4.06
C ILE A 303 -9.47 -2.44 -4.71
N SER A 304 -10.24 -2.35 -5.80
CA SER A 304 -10.53 -1.05 -6.44
C SER A 304 -11.27 -0.09 -5.50
N SER A 305 -12.24 -0.59 -4.74
CA SER A 305 -12.97 0.19 -3.73
C SER A 305 -12.09 0.57 -2.53
N TYR A 306 -11.16 -0.30 -2.13
CA TYR A 306 -10.15 -0.01 -1.09
C TYR A 306 -9.22 1.13 -1.53
N ASN A 307 -8.66 1.06 -2.74
CA ASN A 307 -7.81 2.13 -3.27
C ASN A 307 -8.56 3.47 -3.34
N SER A 308 -9.86 3.44 -3.65
CA SER A 308 -10.70 4.64 -3.62
C SER A 308 -10.88 5.22 -2.20
N LEU A 309 -10.89 4.38 -1.15
CA LEU A 309 -10.89 4.83 0.24
C LEU A 309 -9.59 5.52 0.61
N VAL A 310 -8.46 4.92 0.22
CA VAL A 310 -7.12 5.46 0.43
C VAL A 310 -7.00 6.84 -0.21
N ASP A 311 -7.37 6.97 -1.49
CA ASP A 311 -7.37 8.26 -2.21
C ASP A 311 -8.22 9.32 -1.51
N SER A 312 -9.41 8.92 -1.03
CA SER A 312 -10.30 9.83 -0.32
C SER A 312 -9.77 10.22 1.07
N TYR A 313 -9.02 9.34 1.73
CA TYR A 313 -8.33 9.64 2.99
C TYR A 313 -7.19 10.64 2.77
N ASN A 314 -6.35 10.40 1.76
CA ASN A 314 -5.26 11.29 1.37
C ASN A 314 -5.77 12.69 1.00
N THR A 315 -6.88 12.76 0.26
CA THR A 315 -7.53 14.05 -0.02
C THR A 315 -7.99 14.77 1.26
N ALA A 316 -8.43 14.04 2.28
CA ALA A 316 -8.82 14.63 3.55
C ALA A 316 -7.60 15.13 4.35
N LEU A 317 -6.47 14.44 4.27
CA LEU A 317 -5.20 14.86 4.84
C LEU A 317 -4.71 16.18 4.21
N ASP A 318 -4.70 16.30 2.87
CA ASP A 318 -4.35 17.54 2.16
C ASP A 318 -5.21 18.74 2.61
N VAL A 319 -6.50 18.50 2.79
CA VAL A 319 -7.44 19.54 3.26
C VAL A 319 -7.17 19.90 4.71
N ALA A 320 -6.88 18.92 5.56
CA ALA A 320 -6.52 19.16 6.95
C ALA A 320 -5.24 19.98 7.07
N GLU A 321 -4.22 19.70 6.25
CA GLU A 321 -3.00 20.50 6.18
C GLU A 321 -3.30 21.96 5.83
N THR A 322 -4.22 22.18 4.89
CA THR A 322 -4.67 23.52 4.54
C THR A 322 -5.35 24.23 5.72
N ILE A 323 -6.16 23.52 6.52
CA ILE A 323 -6.83 24.07 7.70
C ILE A 323 -5.80 24.49 8.75
N TRP A 324 -4.90 23.58 9.10
CA TRP A 324 -3.87 23.79 10.11
C TRP A 324 -2.89 24.88 9.72
N SER A 325 -2.41 24.90 8.48
CA SER A 325 -1.48 25.91 7.97
C SER A 325 -2.06 27.33 7.96
N ASN A 326 -3.38 27.46 7.82
CA ASN A 326 -4.06 28.75 7.75
C ASN A 326 -4.74 29.16 9.07
N GLY A 327 -4.70 28.32 10.11
CA GLY A 327 -5.37 28.56 11.40
C GLY A 327 -6.88 28.71 11.27
N LEU A 328 -7.49 27.91 10.39
CA LEU A 328 -8.92 27.91 10.09
C LEU A 328 -9.73 27.00 11.02
#